data_AF-B8HYZ3-F1
#
_entry.id   AF-B8HYZ3-F1
#
_cell.length_a   1.000
_cell.length_b   1.000
_cell.length_c   1.000
_cell.angle_alpha   90.00
_cell.angle_beta   90.00
_cell.angle_gamma   90.00
#
_symmetry.space_group_name_H-M   'P 1'
#
loop_
_entity.id
_entity.type
_entity.pdbx_description
1 polymer ?
#
loop_
_entity_poly.entity_id
_entity_poly.type
_entity_poly.pdbx_seq_one_letter_code
_entity_poly.pdbx_strand_id
1 'polypeptide(L)' 'MQNRVKELVTSRGITPYRFWKDVGCSRDVAYRLVKDPSYIPRENVLEGICRAYGVQPGDVLIYIPDSDNVTAS' A
#
# COMPACT_ATOMS: atom_id res chain seq x y z
N MET A 1 2.03 -2.81 11.47
CA MET A 1 2.28 -2.84 10.00
C MET A 1 1.49 -1.73 9.33
N GLN A 2 2.00 -1.20 8.22
CA GLN A 2 1.30 -0.24 7.37
C GLN A 2 1.50 -0.59 5.89
N ASN A 3 0.55 -0.22 5.04
CA ASN A 3 0.72 -0.24 3.59
C ASN A 3 1.25 1.12 3.10
N ARG A 4 2.01 1.09 2.00
CA ARG A 4 2.62 2.27 1.34
C ARG A 4 2.04 2.52 -0.04
N VAL A 5 0.80 2.11 -0.29
CA VAL A 5 0.17 2.22 -1.62
C VAL A 5 0.07 3.68 -2.06
N LYS A 6 -0.21 4.61 -1.14
CA LYS A 6 -0.20 6.05 -1.43
C LYS A 6 1.14 6.52 -1.99
N GLU A 7 2.24 6.09 -1.37
CA GLU A 7 3.59 6.46 -1.78
C GLU A 7 3.96 5.86 -3.14
N LEU A 8 3.58 4.60 -3.39
CA LEU A 8 3.75 3.97 -4.70
C LEU A 8 3.00 4.73 -5.80
N VAL A 9 1.73 5.07 -5.56
CA VAL A 9 0.88 5.81 -6.50
C VAL A 9 1.44 7.22 -6.78
N THR A 10 1.83 7.94 -5.73
CA THR A 10 2.39 9.29 -5.87
C THR A 10 3.76 9.30 -6.54
N SER A 11 4.67 8.39 -6.18
CA SER A 11 6.01 8.32 -6.79
C SER A 11 5.99 7.98 -8.27
N ARG A 12 4.97 7.25 -8.73
CA ARG A 12 4.76 6.93 -10.16
C ARG A 12 3.91 7.96 -10.91
N GLY A 13 3.42 9.02 -10.24
CA GLY A 13 2.59 10.05 -10.87
C GLY A 13 1.25 9.52 -11.40
N ILE A 14 0.72 8.44 -10.84
CA ILE A 14 -0.56 7.84 -11.27
C ILE A 14 -1.70 8.20 -10.34
N THR A 15 -2.93 8.08 -10.84
CA THR A 15 -4.13 8.37 -10.04
C THR A 15 -4.61 7.12 -9.29
N PRO A 16 -5.36 7.26 -8.18
CA PRO A 16 -6.02 6.13 -7.52
C PRO A 16 -6.96 5.36 -8.45
N TYR A 17 -7.56 6.06 -9.43
CA TYR A 17 -8.37 5.43 -10.48
C TYR A 17 -7.52 4.52 -11.36
N ARG A 18 -6.35 4.99 -11.84
CA ARG A 18 -5.44 4.16 -12.63
C ARG A 18 -4.95 2.96 -11.81
N PHE A 19 -4.62 3.19 -10.53
CA PHE A 19 -4.24 2.12 -9.61
C PHE A 19 -5.28 1.02 -9.50
N TRP A 20 -6.55 1.40 -9.30
CA TRP A 20 -7.66 0.45 -9.26
C TRP A 20 -7.74 -0.40 -10.54
N LYS A 21 -7.65 0.25 -11.71
CA LYS A 21 -7.73 -0.43 -13.01
C LYS A 21 -6.56 -1.40 -13.23
N ASP A 22 -5.36 -1.03 -12.82
CA ASP A 22 -4.15 -1.83 -13.01
C ASP A 22 -4.09 -3.05 -12.10
N VAL A 23 -4.52 -2.92 -10.84
CA VAL A 23 -4.47 -4.00 -9.84
C VAL A 23 -5.61 -5.02 -10.01
N GLY A 24 -6.75 -4.60 -10.56
CA GLY A 24 -7.88 -5.50 -10.80
C GLY A 24 -8.66 -5.91 -9.53
N CYS A 25 -8.59 -5.12 -8.46
CA CYS A 25 -9.39 -5.31 -7.24
C CYS A 25 -10.71 -4.52 -7.28
N SER A 26 -11.52 -4.60 -6.22
CA SER A 26 -12.72 -3.74 -6.11
C SER A 26 -12.33 -2.28 -5.92
N ARG A 27 -13.19 -1.36 -6.37
CA ARG A 27 -12.96 0.08 -6.25
C ARG A 27 -12.74 0.50 -4.79
N ASP A 28 -13.58 0.02 -3.89
CA ASP A 28 -13.50 0.38 -2.47
C ASP A 28 -12.18 -0.08 -1.84
N VAL A 29 -11.71 -1.28 -2.19
CA VAL A 29 -10.40 -1.79 -1.75
C VAL A 29 -9.28 -0.90 -2.27
N ALA A 30 -9.29 -0.58 -3.56
CA ALA A 30 -8.24 0.25 -4.17
C ALA A 30 -8.15 1.64 -3.53
N TYR A 31 -9.30 2.31 -3.37
CA TYR A 31 -9.34 3.65 -2.77
C TYR A 31 -9.02 3.63 -1.28
N ARG A 32 -9.43 2.57 -0.56
CA ARG A 32 -9.10 2.43 0.87
C ARG A 32 -7.61 2.20 1.07
N LEU A 33 -6.97 1.37 0.25
CA LEU A 33 -5.51 1.18 0.30
C LEU A 33 -4.74 2.49 0.10
N VAL A 34 -5.17 3.33 -0.84
CA VAL A 34 -4.52 4.63 -1.07
C VAL A 34 -4.77 5.62 0.10
N LYS A 35 -5.95 5.57 0.72
CA LYS A 35 -6.35 6.54 1.75
C LYS A 35 -5.85 6.19 3.15
N ASP A 36 -5.85 4.90 3.49
CA ASP A 36 -5.68 4.41 4.85
C ASP A 36 -4.46 3.48 4.93
N PRO A 37 -3.31 3.95 5.46
CA PRO A 37 -2.11 3.13 5.59
C PRO A 37 -2.27 1.96 6.58
N SER A 38 -3.27 1.99 7.47
CA SER A 38 -3.55 0.87 8.38
C SER A 38 -4.33 -0.27 7.71
N TYR A 39 -4.94 -0.01 6.54
CA TYR A 39 -5.67 -1.01 5.79
C TYR A 39 -4.72 -1.92 5.03
N ILE A 40 -4.51 -3.15 5.52
CA ILE A 40 -3.57 -4.10 4.91
C ILE A 40 -4.27 -4.86 3.77
N PRO A 41 -3.70 -4.91 2.55
CA PRO A 41 -4.25 -5.70 1.44
C PRO A 41 -4.24 -7.20 1.77
N ARG A 42 -5.26 -7.91 1.27
CA ARG A 42 -5.25 -9.38 1.22
C ARG A 42 -4.20 -9.86 0.21
N GLU A 43 -3.81 -11.12 0.33
CA GLU A 43 -2.78 -11.77 -0.51
C GLU A 43 -3.00 -11.54 -2.02
N ASN A 44 -4.20 -11.83 -2.53
CA ASN A 44 -4.53 -11.67 -3.96
C ASN A 44 -4.40 -10.22 -4.46
N VAL A 45 -4.71 -9.24 -3.60
CA VAL A 45 -4.57 -7.81 -3.94
C VAL A 45 -3.10 -7.40 -3.91
N LEU A 46 -2.35 -7.88 -2.91
CA LEU A 46 -0.91 -7.64 -2.81
C LEU A 46 -0.16 -8.22 -4.03
N GLU A 47 -0.49 -9.44 -4.43
CA GLU A 47 0.05 -10.07 -5.65
C GLU A 47 -0.30 -9.24 -6.90
N GLY A 48 -1.55 -8.76 -6.99
CA GLY A 48 -1.98 -7.87 -8.07
C GLY A 48 -1.16 -6.59 -8.15
N ILE A 49 -0.84 -5.97 -7.01
CA ILE A 49 0.05 -4.81 -6.94
C ILE A 49 1.46 -5.16 -7.41
N CYS A 50 2.02 -6.27 -6.90
CA CYS A 50 3.36 -6.72 -7.26
C CYS A 50 3.48 -6.95 -8.78
N ARG A 51 2.52 -7.64 -9.38
CA ARG A 51 2.46 -7.91 -10.82
C ARG A 51 2.27 -6.64 -11.65
N ALA A 52 1.37 -5.75 -11.25
CA ALA A 52 1.05 -4.54 -12.03
C ALA A 52 2.21 -3.53 -12.08
N TYR A 53 2.99 -3.45 -10.99
CA TYR A 53 4.04 -2.43 -10.86
C TYR A 53 5.46 -2.98 -10.88
N GLY A 54 5.64 -4.30 -10.90
CA GLY A 54 6.95 -4.94 -10.84
C GLY A 54 7.67 -4.66 -9.52
N VAL A 55 6.93 -4.68 -8.41
CA VAL A 55 7.43 -4.42 -7.05
C VAL A 55 7.35 -5.68 -6.20
N GLN A 56 8.12 -5.72 -5.12
CA GLN A 56 8.07 -6.78 -4.12
C GLN A 56 7.07 -6.44 -3.00
N PRO A 57 6.55 -7.45 -2.26
CA PRO A 57 5.67 -7.21 -1.12
C PRO A 57 6.22 -6.20 -0.10
N GLY A 58 7.52 -6.23 0.17
CA GLY A 58 8.20 -5.32 1.11
C GLY A 58 8.30 -3.87 0.63
N ASP A 59 8.11 -3.60 -0.66
CA ASP A 59 8.03 -2.23 -1.19
C ASP A 59 6.66 -1.59 -0.86
N VAL A 60 5.65 -2.43 -0.60
CA VAL A 60 4.25 -2.03 -0.37
C VAL A 60 3.84 -2.18 1.09
N LEU A 61 4.48 -3.08 1.85
CA LEU A 61 4.19 -3.34 3.26
C LEU A 61 5.41 -3.06 4.12
N ILE A 62 5.22 -2.30 5.18
CA ILE A 62 6.25 -1.98 6.16
C ILE A 62 5.78 -2.29 7.57
N TYR A 63 6.66 -2.87 8.39
CA TYR A 63 6.46 -2.92 9.82
C TYR A 63 6.93 -1.60 10.44
N ILE A 64 6.04 -0.92 11.15
CA ILE A 64 6.38 0.23 11.98
C ILE A 64 6.24 -0.27 13.42
N PRO A 65 7.32 -0.28 14.21
CA PRO A 65 7.24 -0.57 15.64
C PRO A 65 6.30 0.43 16.30
N ASP A 66 5.45 -0.04 17.22
CA ASP A 66 4.84 0.86 18.18
C ASP A 66 6.00 1.46 18.96
N SER A 67 6.20 2.78 18.85
CA SER A 67 7.34 3.45 19.46
C SER A 67 7.55 2.92 20.88
N ASP A 68 8.71 2.32 21.12
CA ASP A 68 9.20 2.21 22.48
C ASP A 68 9.08 3.63 23.08
N ASN A 69 8.27 3.77 24.13
CA ASN A 69 8.31 4.90 25.05
C ASN A 69 9.66 4.87 25.79
N VAL A 70 10.77 4.96 25.06
CA VAL A 70 12.09 5.22 25.63
C VAL A 70 12.30 6.71 25.46
N THR A 71 11.88 7.41 26.52
CA THR A 71 12.37 8.72 26.93
C THR A 71 13.78 8.98 26.39
N ALA A 72 13.88 9.90 25.43
CA ALA A 72 15.13 10.59 25.19
C ALA A 72 15.47 11.35 26.49
N SER A 73 16.49 10.85 27.16
CA SER A 73 17.19 11.51 28.27
C SER A 73 18.04 12.67 27.76
#